data_AF-A0A535W6Y3-F1
#
_entry.id   AF-A0A535W6Y3-F1
#
_cell.length_a   1.000
_cell.length_b   1.000
_cell.length_c   1.000
_cell.angle_alpha   90.00
_cell.angle_beta   90.00
_cell.angle_gamma   90.00
#
_symmetry.space_group_name_H-M   'P 1'
#
loop_
_entity.id
_entity.type
_entity.pdbx_description
1 polymer ?
#
loop_
_entity_poly.entity_id
_entity_poly.type
_entity_poly.pdbx_seq_one_letter_code
_entity_poly.pdbx_strand_id
1 'polypeptide(L)'
;MRHALIPLLLVVLAACNAAGAPPPTPAPTPRPTPTPIAAPVASPEDAAALVIATDPRFAGAIKLAPGFIGASKWWEAEPLAAGGYRIKLTIGWGDCPSGCIERHVWTFEVDATGGLTLESESGDEVPSDLPA
;
A
#
# COMPACT_ATOMS: atom_id res chain seq x y z
N MET A 1 4.16 -13.41 73.84
CA MET A 1 2.86 -13.97 74.28
C MET A 1 2.18 -14.60 73.07
N ARG A 2 1.92 -15.91 73.14
CA ARG A 2 0.71 -16.65 72.69
C ARG A 2 0.12 -16.25 71.32
N HIS A 3 0.36 -17.01 70.25
CA HIS A 3 -0.46 -18.15 69.81
C HIS A 3 -1.94 -17.82 69.51
N ALA A 4 -2.28 -17.83 68.22
CA ALA A 4 -3.52 -18.36 67.62
C ALA A 4 -3.17 -18.57 66.13
N LEU A 5 -2.97 -19.75 65.53
CA LEU A 5 -3.57 -21.09 65.63
C LEU A 5 -5.06 -21.08 65.28
N ILE A 6 -5.40 -21.87 64.24
CA ILE A 6 -6.67 -22.57 63.89
C ILE A 6 -7.17 -22.23 62.46
N PRO A 7 -7.61 -23.23 61.65
CA PRO A 7 -6.74 -23.95 60.72
C PRO A 7 -7.49 -24.23 59.38
N LEU A 8 -7.17 -25.36 58.74
CA LEU A 8 -8.06 -26.14 57.86
C LEU A 8 -8.17 -25.57 56.44
N LEU A 9 -7.75 -26.28 55.38
CA LEU A 9 -8.21 -27.61 55.03
C LEU A 9 -7.22 -28.21 54.02
N LEU A 10 -6.70 -29.41 54.32
CA LEU A 10 -5.97 -30.25 53.38
C LEU A 10 -6.89 -30.73 52.27
N VAL A 11 -6.44 -30.63 51.01
CA VAL A 11 -6.95 -31.42 49.89
C VAL A 11 -5.80 -32.28 49.37
N VAL A 12 -6.02 -33.59 49.37
CA VAL A 12 -5.10 -34.65 48.95
C VAL A 12 -5.45 -35.04 47.51
N LEU A 13 -4.50 -35.03 46.58
CA LEU A 13 -4.50 -35.81 45.33
C LEU A 13 -3.05 -35.87 44.84
N ALA A 14 -2.32 -36.98 45.00
CA ALA A 14 -2.35 -38.23 44.23
C ALA A 14 -1.52 -38.19 42.93
N ALA A 15 -0.50 -39.08 42.87
CA ALA A 15 0.15 -39.69 41.69
C ALA A 15 0.91 -38.75 40.72
N CYS A 16 1.91 -39.14 39.93
CA CYS A 16 2.79 -40.30 39.77
C CYS A 16 3.93 -39.84 38.83
N ASN A 17 5.10 -40.48 38.93
CA ASN A 17 6.25 -40.29 38.03
C ASN A 17 5.90 -40.41 36.54
N ALA A 18 6.48 -39.55 35.69
CA ALA A 18 6.84 -39.89 34.31
C ALA A 18 7.93 -38.92 33.80
N ALA A 19 9.10 -39.46 33.46
CA ALA A 19 10.15 -38.76 32.74
C ALA A 19 9.66 -38.41 31.32
N GLY A 20 9.54 -37.12 31.01
CA GLY A 20 9.14 -36.63 29.70
C GLY A 20 10.35 -36.37 28.80
N ALA A 21 10.38 -37.01 27.64
CA ALA A 21 11.33 -36.75 26.55
C ALA A 21 11.22 -35.30 26.05
N PRO A 22 12.31 -34.71 25.49
CA PRO A 22 12.24 -33.39 24.88
C PRO A 22 11.27 -33.39 23.68
N PRO A 23 10.51 -32.29 23.47
CA PRO A 23 9.53 -32.19 22.39
C PRO A 23 10.20 -32.18 21.00
N PRO A 24 9.50 -32.65 19.94
CA PRO A 24 10.02 -32.54 18.58
C PRO A 24 10.10 -31.07 18.14
N THR A 25 11.25 -30.68 17.57
CA THR A 25 11.46 -29.37 16.96
C THR A 25 10.44 -29.13 15.84
N PRO A 26 9.71 -27.99 15.82
CA PRO A 26 8.80 -27.69 14.72
C PRO A 26 9.60 -27.53 13.41
N ALA A 27 9.15 -28.20 12.35
CA ALA A 27 9.70 -28.03 11.01
C ALA A 27 9.48 -26.59 10.52
N PRO A 28 10.42 -25.99 9.77
CA PRO A 28 10.22 -24.66 9.21
C PRO A 28 9.05 -24.68 8.23
N THR A 29 8.04 -23.86 8.49
CA THR A 29 6.93 -23.61 7.56
C THR A 29 7.52 -23.02 6.27
N PRO A 30 7.17 -23.55 5.07
CA PRO A 30 7.54 -22.89 3.83
C PRO A 30 6.97 -21.48 3.85
N ARG A 31 7.85 -20.47 3.78
CA ARG A 31 7.42 -19.09 3.51
C ARG A 31 6.83 -19.08 2.09
N PRO A 32 5.63 -18.53 1.85
CA PRO A 32 5.13 -18.38 0.50
C PRO A 32 6.15 -17.56 -0.30
N THR A 33 6.65 -18.14 -1.38
CA THR A 33 7.43 -17.41 -2.38
C THR A 33 6.53 -16.31 -2.95
N PRO A 34 6.91 -15.03 -2.92
CA PRO A 34 6.15 -14.00 -3.61
C PRO A 34 6.13 -14.38 -5.10
N THR A 35 4.94 -14.65 -5.62
CA THR A 35 4.73 -14.79 -7.06
C THR A 35 5.10 -13.46 -7.70
N PRO A 36 6.08 -13.39 -8.61
CA PRO A 36 6.31 -12.16 -9.36
C PRO A 36 5.05 -11.87 -10.17
N ILE A 37 4.35 -10.79 -9.84
CA ILE A 37 3.28 -10.25 -10.68
C ILE A 37 3.99 -9.53 -11.83
N ALA A 38 4.41 -10.29 -12.82
CA ALA A 38 4.69 -9.77 -14.15
C ALA A 38 3.48 -10.09 -15.03
N ALA A 39 2.30 -9.60 -14.64
CA ALA A 39 1.24 -9.46 -15.61
C ALA A 39 1.69 -8.33 -16.55
N PRO A 40 1.68 -8.53 -17.88
CA PRO A 40 2.00 -7.45 -18.80
C PRO A 40 1.05 -6.28 -18.57
N VAL A 41 1.56 -5.06 -18.73
CA VAL A 41 0.74 -3.85 -18.66
C VAL A 41 -0.18 -3.85 -19.89
N ALA A 42 -1.41 -4.33 -19.70
CA ALA A 42 -2.36 -4.60 -20.77
C ALA A 42 -3.33 -3.43 -21.01
N SER A 43 -3.38 -2.49 -20.07
CA SER A 43 -4.31 -1.35 -20.09
C SER A 43 -3.68 -0.11 -19.47
N PRO A 44 -4.20 1.10 -19.76
CA PRO A 44 -3.76 2.31 -19.07
C PRO A 44 -4.10 2.28 -17.58
N GLU A 45 -5.14 1.54 -17.17
CA GLU A 45 -5.49 1.34 -15.76
C GLU A 45 -4.43 0.53 -15.01
N ASP A 46 -3.83 -0.49 -15.64
CA ASP A 46 -2.71 -1.24 -15.07
C ASP A 46 -1.48 -0.34 -14.86
N ALA A 47 -1.15 0.48 -15.85
CA ALA A 47 -0.06 1.44 -15.77
C ALA A 47 -0.28 2.50 -14.68
N ALA A 48 -1.50 3.07 -14.61
CA ALA A 48 -1.86 4.03 -13.58
C ALA A 48 -1.81 3.41 -12.18
N ALA A 49 -2.22 2.15 -12.01
CA ALA A 49 -2.14 1.45 -10.73
C ALA A 49 -0.69 1.30 -10.26
N LEU A 50 0.25 1.00 -11.17
CA LEU A 50 1.68 0.96 -10.85
C LEU A 50 2.19 2.32 -10.40
N VAL A 51 1.84 3.40 -11.11
CA VAL A 51 2.21 4.78 -10.72
C VAL A 51 1.63 5.14 -9.37
N ILE A 52 0.33 4.92 -9.13
CA ILE A 52 -0.34 5.25 -7.87
C ILE A 52 0.30 4.49 -6.69
N ALA A 53 0.78 3.27 -6.90
CA ALA A 53 1.45 2.48 -5.87
C ALA A 53 2.84 3.02 -5.47
N THR A 54 3.45 3.90 -6.27
CA THR A 54 4.80 4.45 -5.98
C THR A 54 4.81 5.45 -4.82
N ASP A 55 3.70 6.16 -4.59
CA ASP A 55 3.62 7.21 -3.57
C ASP A 55 2.20 7.29 -2.98
N PRO A 56 2.05 7.23 -1.64
CA PRO A 56 0.74 7.31 -0.99
C PRO A 56 -0.02 8.62 -1.27
N ARG A 57 0.66 9.71 -1.65
CA ARG A 57 0.02 10.98 -2.06
C ARG A 57 -0.90 10.79 -3.27
N PHE A 58 -0.60 9.80 -4.12
CA PHE A 58 -1.33 9.52 -5.34
C PHE A 58 -2.59 8.67 -5.12
N ALA A 59 -2.80 8.16 -3.90
CA ALA A 59 -4.01 7.42 -3.55
C ALA A 59 -5.26 8.23 -3.89
N GLY A 60 -6.27 7.55 -4.43
CA GLY A 60 -7.53 8.17 -4.84
C GLY A 60 -7.49 8.90 -6.19
N ALA A 61 -6.34 8.95 -6.89
CA ALA A 61 -6.29 9.52 -8.23
C ALA A 61 -7.18 8.74 -9.22
N ILE A 62 -8.02 9.48 -9.94
CA ILE A 62 -8.98 8.91 -10.92
C ILE A 62 -8.57 9.23 -12.35
N LYS A 63 -9.04 8.43 -13.31
CA LYS A 63 -8.85 8.74 -14.74
C LYS A 63 -9.56 10.05 -15.07
N LEU A 64 -8.86 10.98 -15.71
CA LEU A 64 -9.48 12.19 -16.19
C LEU A 64 -10.51 11.84 -17.26
N ALA A 65 -11.74 12.34 -17.09
CA ALA A 65 -12.81 12.17 -18.06
C ALA A 65 -13.48 13.52 -18.36
N PRO A 66 -14.08 13.68 -19.56
CA PRO A 66 -14.79 14.90 -19.93
C PRO A 66 -15.89 15.24 -18.92
N GLY A 67 -15.90 16.46 -18.41
CA GLY A 67 -16.90 16.94 -17.45
C GLY A 67 -16.52 16.76 -15.96
N PHE A 68 -15.36 16.20 -15.65
CA PHE A 68 -14.83 16.24 -14.28
C PHE A 68 -14.29 17.63 -13.96
N ILE A 69 -15.11 18.42 -13.26
CA ILE A 69 -14.70 19.65 -12.56
C ILE A 69 -14.66 19.28 -11.08
N GLY A 70 -13.63 19.69 -10.34
CA GLY A 70 -13.57 19.45 -8.90
C GLY A 70 -12.61 18.35 -8.44
N ALA A 71 -12.06 17.53 -9.34
CA ALA A 71 -11.14 16.47 -8.95
C ALA A 71 -9.80 17.07 -8.47
N SER A 72 -9.37 16.71 -7.27
CA SER A 72 -8.07 17.13 -6.73
C SER A 72 -6.93 16.21 -7.14
N LYS A 73 -7.22 14.99 -7.59
CA LYS A 73 -6.21 14.02 -8.02
C LYS A 73 -6.70 13.28 -9.24
N TRP A 74 -5.94 13.34 -10.33
CA TRP A 74 -6.32 12.66 -11.57
C TRP A 74 -5.11 12.19 -12.36
N TRP A 75 -5.34 11.27 -13.30
CA TRP A 75 -4.35 10.82 -14.26
C TRP A 75 -4.89 10.79 -15.69
N GLU A 76 -3.98 11.00 -16.63
CA GLU A 76 -4.18 10.82 -18.06
C GLU A 76 -3.17 9.78 -18.56
N ALA A 77 -3.49 9.09 -19.65
CA ALA A 77 -2.63 8.06 -20.22
C ALA A 77 -2.52 8.20 -21.74
N GLU A 78 -1.32 8.07 -22.26
CA GLU A 78 -1.02 8.03 -23.70
C GLU A 78 -0.26 6.73 -24.03
N PRO A 79 -0.65 5.98 -25.08
CA PRO A 79 0.07 4.77 -25.46
C PRO A 79 1.45 5.12 -26.05
N LEU A 80 2.47 4.33 -25.69
CA LEU A 80 3.81 4.47 -26.24
C LEU A 80 4.01 3.56 -27.46
N ALA A 81 4.83 4.00 -28.42
CA ALA A 81 5.07 3.26 -29.66
C ALA A 81 5.74 1.89 -29.43
N ALA A 82 6.54 1.76 -28.37
CA ALA A 82 7.21 0.51 -27.98
C ALA A 82 6.30 -0.43 -27.14
N GLY A 83 5.04 -0.05 -26.92
CA GLY A 83 4.15 -0.66 -25.93
C GLY A 83 4.23 0.03 -24.57
N GLY A 84 3.25 -0.24 -23.71
CA GLY A 84 3.10 0.47 -22.43
C GLY A 84 2.44 1.84 -22.57
N TYR A 85 2.55 2.66 -21.53
CA TYR A 85 1.83 3.93 -21.40
C TYR A 85 2.68 5.01 -20.75
N ARG A 86 2.55 6.24 -21.24
CA ARG A 86 2.93 7.44 -20.51
C ARG A 86 1.77 7.86 -19.61
N ILE A 87 2.00 7.96 -18.31
CA ILE A 87 1.02 8.38 -17.32
C ILE A 87 1.36 9.78 -16.84
N LYS A 88 0.45 10.72 -17.05
CA LYS A 88 0.54 12.07 -16.48
C LYS A 88 -0.38 12.15 -15.27
N LEU A 89 0.18 12.16 -14.08
CA LEU A 89 -0.53 12.24 -12.82
C LEU A 89 -0.51 13.68 -12.30
N THR A 90 -1.66 14.22 -11.89
CA THR A 90 -1.78 15.55 -11.33
C THR A 90 -2.43 15.53 -9.95
N ILE A 91 -1.86 16.28 -9.02
CA ILE A 91 -2.49 16.68 -7.77
C ILE A 91 -2.75 18.18 -7.83
N GLY A 92 -3.97 18.62 -7.55
CA GLY A 92 -4.36 20.03 -7.46
C GLY A 92 -4.95 20.37 -6.08
N TRP A 93 -4.77 21.63 -5.67
CA TRP A 93 -5.28 22.15 -4.39
C TRP A 93 -5.71 23.63 -4.48
N GLY A 94 -6.18 24.17 -3.35
CA GLY A 94 -6.82 25.48 -3.28
C GLY A 94 -8.30 25.38 -3.65
N ASP A 95 -8.73 26.08 -4.72
CA ASP A 95 -10.14 26.12 -5.15
C ASP A 95 -10.48 25.00 -6.15
N CYS A 96 -10.40 23.74 -5.70
CA CYS A 96 -10.66 22.59 -6.56
C CYS A 96 -12.06 22.53 -7.19
N PRO A 97 -13.17 22.91 -6.53
CA PRO A 97 -14.48 23.01 -7.17
C PRO A 97 -14.50 23.89 -8.42
N SER A 98 -13.55 24.84 -8.55
CA SER A 98 -13.38 25.72 -9.72
C SER A 98 -12.24 25.31 -10.65
N GLY A 99 -11.54 24.20 -10.36
CA GLY A 99 -10.44 23.68 -11.17
C GLY A 99 -9.08 23.58 -10.49
N CYS A 100 -8.97 23.85 -9.20
CA CYS A 100 -7.72 23.90 -8.42
C CYS A 100 -6.81 25.05 -8.90
N ILE A 101 -6.41 25.90 -7.96
CA ILE A 101 -5.58 27.09 -8.26
C ILE A 101 -4.14 26.64 -8.52
N GLU A 102 -3.66 25.75 -7.67
CA GLU A 102 -2.30 25.23 -7.69
C GLU A 102 -2.33 23.77 -8.14
N ARG A 103 -1.27 23.34 -8.82
CA ARG A 103 -1.14 21.96 -9.32
C ARG A 103 0.31 21.51 -9.34
N HIS A 104 0.50 20.23 -9.06
CA HIS A 104 1.74 19.52 -9.28
C HIS A 104 1.51 18.34 -10.21
N VAL A 105 2.41 18.16 -11.18
CA VAL A 105 2.30 17.17 -12.25
C VAL A 105 3.57 16.32 -12.31
N TRP A 106 3.38 15.01 -12.31
CA TRP A 106 4.41 14.03 -12.62
C TRP A 106 4.07 13.31 -13.92
N THR A 107 5.07 13.09 -14.75
CA THR A 107 4.95 12.26 -15.95
C THR A 107 5.83 11.04 -15.79
N PHE A 108 5.22 9.87 -15.89
CA PHE A 108 5.88 8.57 -15.83
C PHE A 108 5.78 7.87 -17.17
N GLU A 109 6.76 7.05 -17.49
CA GLU A 109 6.64 6.02 -18.51
C GLU A 109 6.60 4.65 -17.84
N VAL A 110 5.61 3.86 -18.25
CA VAL A 110 5.43 2.47 -17.81
C VAL A 110 5.53 1.60 -19.04
N ASP A 111 6.57 0.76 -19.11
CA ASP A 111 6.76 -0.16 -20.23
C ASP A 111 5.78 -1.35 -20.17
N ALA A 112 5.70 -2.11 -21.27
CA ALA A 112 4.78 -3.25 -21.38
C ALA A 112 5.02 -4.37 -20.36
N THR A 113 6.19 -4.40 -19.72
CA THR A 113 6.56 -5.38 -18.69
C THR A 113 6.32 -4.88 -17.26
N GLY A 114 5.94 -3.60 -17.10
CA GLY A 114 5.72 -2.96 -15.80
C GLY A 114 6.94 -2.21 -15.26
N GLY A 115 8.01 -2.05 -16.05
CA GLY A 115 9.10 -1.14 -15.71
C GLY A 115 8.59 0.29 -15.69
N LEU A 116 8.87 1.02 -14.60
CA LEU A 116 8.34 2.36 -14.35
C LEU A 116 9.49 3.35 -14.17
N THR A 117 9.43 4.44 -14.91
CA THR A 117 10.41 5.53 -14.86
C THR A 117 9.70 6.87 -14.70
N LEU A 118 10.21 7.75 -13.84
CA LEU A 118 9.80 9.15 -13.77
C LEU A 118 10.54 9.93 -14.86
N GLU A 119 9.80 10.51 -15.80
CA GLU A 119 10.35 11.30 -16.90
C GLU A 119 10.48 12.78 -16.54
N SER A 120 9.45 13.33 -15.88
CA SER A 120 9.44 14.73 -15.49
C SER A 120 8.51 15.01 -14.32
N GLU A 121 8.82 16.09 -13.62
CA GLU A 121 8.08 16.61 -12.48
C GLU A 121 8.02 18.14 -12.61
N SER A 122 6.86 18.75 -12.36
CA SER A 122 6.66 20.19 -12.54
C SER A 122 5.47 20.71 -11.74
N GLY A 123 5.48 22.02 -11.47
CA GLY A 123 4.44 22.71 -10.70
C GLY A 123 4.88 23.02 -9.28
N ASP A 124 3.93 23.48 -8.48
CA ASP A 124 4.16 23.97 -7.12
C ASP A 124 4.40 22.83 -6.12
N GLU A 125 5.16 23.07 -5.06
CA GLU A 125 5.41 22.02 -4.07
C GLU A 125 4.09 21.55 -3.44
N VAL A 126 3.89 20.24 -3.41
CA VAL A 126 2.67 19.62 -2.87
C VAL A 126 2.61 19.85 -1.35
N PRO A 127 1.56 20.51 -0.83
CA PRO A 127 1.42 20.67 0.60
C PRO A 127 1.31 19.32 1.32
N SER A 128 2.03 19.17 2.42
CA SER A 128 2.06 17.92 3.20
C SER A 128 0.74 17.60 3.91
N ASP A 129 -0.15 18.58 4.03
CA ASP A 129 -1.43 18.52 4.74
C ASP A 129 -2.63 18.36 3.80
N LEU A 130 -2.41 18.08 2.51
CA LEU A 130 -3.51 17.79 1.60
C LEU A 130 -4.31 16.55 2.04
N PRO A 131 -5.64 16.59 1.92
CA PRO A 131 -6.46 15.41 2.19
C PRO A 131 -6.10 14.26 1.25
N ALA A 132 -6.15 13.05 1.80
CA ALA A 132 -5.95 11.80 1.08
C ALA A 132 -7.06 11.57 0.05
#